data_AF-A0A915B3Q9-F1
#
_entry.id   AF-A0A915B3Q9-F1
#
_cell.length_a   1.000
_cell.length_b   1.000
_cell.length_c   1.000
_cell.angle_alpha   90.00
_cell.angle_beta   90.00
_cell.angle_gamma   90.00
#
_symmetry.space_group_name_H-M   'P 1'
#
loop_
_entity.id
_entity.type
_entity.pdbx_description
1 polymer ?
#
loop_
_entity_poly.entity_id
_entity_poly.type
_entity_poly.pdbx_seq_one_letter_code
_entity_poly.pdbx_strand_id
1 'polypeptide(L)'
;EMISVAELKKDKCFVKLTKKFHKDIDELKRRHQKQRDSIQKQQQSNVEKLMCDSHKQSKKRTGGNSLNQGRHASLSTRQSDPASLAPDMANSHQMRSLVMTQTDEWSAMVRRHETECYELKKAHIREEFDLLNKLLVDAQKQQMSALKLRLEAENKELKQTQTKKSMDDARAIQQDKSIKTKAEKDRRVKEMNEKNLKMFFEERKRLAIKSQKHEEQLSKRHQEQCEALERDALKALEQEEMNYREAQLASRPESVC
;
A
#
# COMPACT_ATOMS: atom_id res chain seq x y z
N GLU A 1 -20.02 13.66 11.80
CA GLU A 1 -20.03 13.09 10.43
C GLU A 1 -19.00 11.98 10.34
N MET A 2 -19.10 11.12 9.33
CA MET A 2 -18.11 10.08 9.08
C MET A 2 -16.92 10.69 8.34
N ILE A 3 -15.70 10.45 8.81
CA ILE A 3 -14.48 10.86 8.12
C ILE A 3 -14.33 10.01 6.85
N SER A 4 -14.26 10.66 5.69
CA SER A 4 -14.13 10.01 4.39
C SER A 4 -12.66 9.80 4.04
N VAL A 5 -12.27 8.56 3.74
CA VAL A 5 -10.92 8.23 3.24
C VAL A 5 -10.62 8.98 1.94
N ALA A 6 -11.63 9.20 1.08
CA ALA A 6 -11.46 9.95 -0.17
C ALA A 6 -11.06 11.42 0.08
N GLU A 7 -11.53 12.02 1.16
CA GLU A 7 -11.10 13.37 1.56
C GLU A 7 -9.69 13.35 2.14
N LEU A 8 -9.33 12.32 2.93
CA LEU A 8 -7.97 12.16 3.45
C LEU A 8 -6.93 12.02 2.33
N LYS A 9 -7.30 11.37 1.21
CA LYS A 9 -6.42 11.25 0.03
C LYS A 9 -6.14 12.58 -0.68
N LYS A 10 -6.92 13.64 -0.41
CA LYS A 10 -6.65 14.99 -0.91
C LYS A 10 -5.64 15.76 -0.05
N ASP A 11 -5.28 15.23 1.12
CA ASP A 11 -4.31 15.85 2.00
C ASP A 11 -2.96 16.04 1.28
N LYS A 12 -2.31 17.19 1.52
CA LYS A 12 -1.05 17.55 0.87
C LYS A 12 0.05 16.53 1.12
N CYS A 13 0.09 15.90 2.29
CA CYS A 13 1.04 14.84 2.60
C CYS A 13 0.77 13.59 1.77
N PHE A 14 -0.50 13.20 1.61
CA PHE A 14 -0.88 12.06 0.78
C PHE A 14 -0.55 12.29 -0.70
N VAL A 15 -0.88 13.46 -1.23
CA VAL A 15 -0.55 13.83 -2.61
C VAL A 15 0.98 13.81 -2.85
N LYS A 16 1.79 14.22 -1.87
CA LYS A 16 3.25 14.11 -1.95
C LYS A 16 3.72 12.65 -1.94
N LEU A 17 3.12 11.81 -1.09
CA LEU A 17 3.43 10.39 -1.04
C LEU A 17 3.12 9.70 -2.37
N THR A 18 1.95 9.96 -2.95
CA THR A 18 1.59 9.45 -4.28
C THR A 18 2.62 9.87 -5.33
N LYS A 19 3.07 11.12 -5.32
CA LYS A 19 4.13 11.59 -6.25
C LYS A 19 5.47 10.89 -6.01
N LYS A 20 5.83 10.57 -4.76
CA LYS A 20 7.01 9.76 -4.43
C LYS A 20 6.88 8.36 -5.05
N PHE A 21 5.75 7.69 -4.86
CA PHE A 21 5.53 6.35 -5.43
C PHE A 21 5.65 6.30 -6.95
N HIS A 22 5.15 7.31 -7.65
CA HIS A 22 5.34 7.40 -9.10
C HIS A 22 6.82 7.49 -9.48
N LYS A 23 7.61 8.32 -8.78
CA LYS A 23 9.06 8.44 -9.00
C LYS A 23 9.81 7.15 -8.69
N ASP A 24 9.46 6.48 -7.59
CA ASP A 24 10.08 5.23 -7.17
C ASP A 24 9.87 4.13 -8.24
N ILE A 25 8.66 4.05 -8.82
CA ILE A 25 8.33 3.15 -9.93
C ILE A 25 9.11 3.50 -11.19
N ASP A 26 9.15 4.78 -11.57
CA ASP A 26 9.88 5.23 -12.77
C ASP A 26 11.38 4.97 -12.65
N GLU A 27 11.93 5.12 -11.45
CA GLU A 27 13.32 4.80 -11.16
C GLU A 27 13.61 3.30 -11.24
N LEU A 28 12.73 2.47 -10.66
CA LEU A 28 12.85 1.02 -10.76
C LEU A 28 12.82 0.56 -12.22
N LYS A 29 11.86 1.04 -13.02
CA LYS A 29 11.74 0.72 -14.45
C LYS A 29 12.99 1.11 -15.23
N ARG A 30 13.56 2.30 -14.96
CA ARG A 30 14.79 2.76 -15.60
C ARG A 30 15.98 1.88 -15.24
N ARG A 31 16.08 1.46 -13.97
CA ARG A 31 17.13 0.54 -13.50
C ARG A 31 17.00 -0.83 -14.17
N HIS A 32 15.78 -1.37 -14.24
CA HIS A 32 15.48 -2.63 -14.92
C HIS A 32 15.85 -2.58 -16.41
N GLN A 33 15.46 -1.51 -17.12
CA GLN A 33 15.81 -1.35 -18.53
C GLN A 33 17.33 -1.34 -18.76
N LYS A 34 18.08 -0.58 -17.95
CA LYS A 34 19.56 -0.55 -18.06
C LYS A 34 20.18 -1.94 -17.84
N GLN A 35 19.65 -2.73 -16.90
CA GLN A 35 20.13 -4.09 -16.66
C GLN A 35 19.80 -5.02 -17.83
N ARG A 36 18.60 -4.92 -18.42
CA ARG A 36 18.21 -5.66 -19.63
C ARG A 36 19.14 -5.34 -20.80
N ASP A 37 19.35 -4.05 -21.07
CA ASP A 37 20.23 -3.60 -22.16
C ASP A 37 21.67 -4.09 -21.98
N SER A 38 22.18 -4.07 -20.74
CA SER A 38 23.52 -4.52 -20.41
C SER A 38 23.69 -6.03 -20.65
N ILE A 39 22.74 -6.84 -20.19
CA ILE A 39 22.77 -8.29 -20.38
C ILE A 39 22.62 -8.63 -21.86
N GLN A 40 21.67 -8.01 -22.57
CA GLN A 40 21.49 -8.25 -24.00
C GLN A 40 22.76 -7.95 -24.81
N LYS A 41 23.43 -6.82 -24.54
CA LYS A 41 24.71 -6.48 -25.18
C LYS A 41 25.81 -7.49 -24.88
N GLN A 42 25.90 -7.95 -23.62
CA GLN A 42 26.86 -8.97 -23.21
C GLN A 42 26.59 -10.30 -23.92
N GLN A 43 25.32 -10.71 -24.00
CA GLN A 43 24.90 -11.95 -24.65
C GLN A 43 25.20 -11.92 -26.16
N GLN A 44 24.84 -10.82 -26.83
CA GLN A 44 25.17 -10.59 -28.24
C GLN A 44 26.68 -10.67 -28.51
N SER A 45 27.51 -10.01 -27.67
CA SER A 45 28.97 -10.07 -27.81
C SER A 45 29.53 -11.48 -27.62
N ASN A 46 28.96 -12.27 -26.70
CA ASN A 46 29.39 -13.65 -26.47
C ASN A 46 29.10 -14.55 -27.69
N VAL A 47 27.93 -14.36 -28.33
CA VAL A 47 27.57 -15.08 -29.56
C VAL A 47 28.50 -14.70 -30.71
N GLU A 48 28.76 -13.40 -30.91
CA GLU A 48 29.67 -12.92 -31.97
C GLU A 48 31.08 -13.48 -31.83
N LYS A 49 31.61 -13.54 -30.61
CA LYS A 49 32.93 -14.12 -30.32
C LYS A 49 32.97 -15.60 -30.67
N LEU A 50 31.97 -16.37 -30.23
CA LEU A 50 31.89 -17.80 -30.52
C LEU A 50 31.81 -18.06 -32.04
N MET A 51 30.99 -17.29 -32.76
CA MET A 51 30.87 -17.38 -34.21
C MET A 51 32.18 -17.04 -34.94
N CYS A 52 32.90 -16.00 -34.50
CA CYS A 52 34.19 -15.62 -35.08
C CYS A 52 35.27 -16.68 -34.84
N ASP A 53 35.33 -17.25 -33.64
CA ASP A 53 36.33 -18.26 -33.30
C ASP A 53 36.10 -19.56 -34.08
N SER A 54 34.85 -19.95 -34.29
CA SER A 54 34.48 -21.10 -35.12
C SER A 54 34.78 -20.89 -36.60
N HIS A 55 34.62 -19.67 -37.12
CA HIS A 55 35.02 -19.34 -38.49
C HIS A 55 36.55 -19.40 -38.69
N LYS A 56 37.33 -18.92 -37.71
CA LYS A 56 38.80 -19.03 -37.71
C LYS A 56 39.27 -20.48 -37.66
N GLN A 57 38.64 -21.33 -36.84
CA GLN A 57 38.97 -22.76 -36.77
C GLN A 57 38.65 -23.50 -38.07
N SER A 58 37.54 -23.16 -38.74
CA SER A 58 37.18 -23.75 -40.04
C SER A 58 38.14 -23.34 -41.16
N LYS A 59 38.52 -22.06 -41.23
CA LYS A 59 39.42 -21.51 -42.27
C LYS A 59 40.86 -22.03 -42.16
N LYS A 60 41.35 -22.27 -40.95
CA LYS A 60 42.67 -22.89 -40.70
C LYS A 60 42.73 -24.37 -41.11
N ARG A 61 41.58 -25.04 -41.19
CA ARG A 61 41.47 -26.45 -41.62
C ARG A 61 41.32 -26.61 -43.14
N THR A 62 40.71 -25.66 -43.83
CA THR A 62 40.59 -25.67 -45.32
C THR A 62 41.78 -25.03 -46.03
N GLY A 63 42.55 -24.16 -45.37
CA GLY A 63 43.73 -23.49 -45.96
C GLY A 63 45.03 -24.29 -45.92
N GLY A 64 45.03 -25.50 -45.36
CA GLY A 64 46.21 -26.37 -45.24
C GLY A 64 46.36 -27.38 -46.38
N ASN A 65 46.29 -26.94 -47.64
CA ASN A 65 46.95 -27.59 -48.80
C ASN A 65 46.52 -26.90 -50.10
N SER A 66 47.26 -25.87 -50.51
CA SER A 66 47.34 -25.51 -51.93
C SER A 66 48.71 -24.92 -52.21
N LEU A 67 49.70 -25.80 -52.33
CA LEU A 67 50.94 -25.50 -53.05
C LEU A 67 51.63 -26.83 -53.45
N ASN A 68 51.20 -27.42 -54.57
CA ASN A 68 52.08 -27.84 -55.66
C ASN A 68 51.37 -28.74 -56.68
N GLN A 69 51.73 -28.50 -57.94
CA GLN A 69 51.30 -29.14 -59.17
C GLN A 69 51.65 -30.64 -59.22
N GLY A 70 50.87 -31.43 -59.97
CA GLY A 70 51.28 -32.75 -60.41
C GLY A 70 50.14 -33.61 -60.96
N ARG A 71 50.10 -33.77 -62.29
CA ARG A 71 49.17 -34.58 -63.09
C ARG A 71 49.10 -36.05 -62.64
N HIS A 72 47.89 -36.58 -62.41
CA HIS A 72 47.36 -37.78 -63.09
C HIS A 72 45.91 -38.05 -62.67
N ALA A 73 45.08 -38.43 -63.64
CA ALA A 73 43.70 -38.85 -63.43
C ALA A 73 43.63 -40.36 -63.13
N SER A 74 42.82 -40.74 -62.14
CA SER A 74 42.14 -42.04 -62.11
C SER A 74 40.98 -42.06 -61.12
N LEU A 75 39.84 -42.55 -61.61
CA LEU A 75 38.59 -42.81 -60.91
C LEU A 75 38.77 -43.99 -59.94
N SER A 76 38.43 -43.80 -58.66
CA SER A 76 37.91 -44.89 -57.82
C SER A 76 37.23 -44.40 -56.54
N THR A 77 36.01 -44.89 -56.38
CA THR A 77 35.41 -45.32 -55.11
C THR A 77 35.04 -44.24 -54.11
N ARG A 78 33.76 -43.87 -54.17
CA ARG A 78 32.97 -43.38 -53.04
C ARG A 78 33.19 -44.26 -51.81
N GLN A 79 33.86 -43.72 -50.79
CA GLN A 79 33.57 -44.03 -49.39
C GLN A 79 33.35 -42.70 -48.69
N SER A 80 32.09 -42.37 -48.47
CA SER A 80 31.68 -41.27 -47.61
C SER A 80 32.02 -41.66 -46.17
N ASP A 81 33.20 -41.22 -45.73
CA ASP A 81 33.68 -41.32 -44.37
C ASP A 81 32.73 -40.57 -43.40
N PRO A 82 32.16 -41.22 -42.37
CA PRO A 82 31.29 -40.56 -41.40
C PRO A 82 32.05 -39.64 -40.43
N ALA A 83 33.38 -39.62 -40.49
CA ALA A 83 34.24 -38.86 -39.57
C ALA A 83 34.32 -37.35 -39.85
N SER A 84 33.83 -36.87 -41.00
CA SER A 84 33.91 -35.44 -41.37
C SER A 84 32.83 -34.56 -40.69
N LEU A 85 31.84 -35.17 -40.03
CA LEU A 85 30.74 -34.46 -39.35
C LEU A 85 31.02 -34.10 -37.88
N ALA A 86 32.09 -34.63 -37.29
CA ALA A 86 32.46 -34.40 -35.88
C ALA A 86 32.84 -32.94 -35.51
N PRO A 87 33.45 -32.11 -36.38
CA PRO A 87 33.82 -30.72 -36.02
C PRO A 87 32.61 -29.81 -35.80
N ASP A 88 31.51 -30.07 -36.51
CA ASP A 88 30.29 -29.28 -36.43
C ASP A 88 29.52 -29.57 -35.12
N MET A 89 29.61 -30.81 -34.62
CA MET A 89 29.01 -31.23 -33.35
C MET A 89 29.62 -30.53 -32.11
N ALA A 90 30.93 -30.27 -32.08
CA ALA A 90 31.60 -29.59 -30.97
C ALA A 90 31.20 -28.11 -30.88
N ASN A 91 31.16 -27.42 -32.01
CA ASN A 91 30.67 -26.04 -32.12
C ASN A 91 29.16 -25.97 -31.76
N SER A 92 28.39 -26.96 -32.19
CA SER A 92 26.98 -27.12 -31.85
C SER A 92 26.74 -27.35 -30.34
N HIS A 93 27.63 -28.09 -29.65
CA HIS A 93 27.56 -28.27 -28.19
C HIS A 93 27.93 -27.00 -27.43
N GLN A 94 28.99 -26.29 -27.84
CA GLN A 94 29.38 -25.02 -27.24
C GLN A 94 28.29 -23.95 -27.42
N MET A 95 27.65 -23.89 -28.59
CA MET A 95 26.51 -23.01 -28.84
C MET A 95 25.31 -23.37 -27.96
N ARG A 96 24.94 -24.66 -27.88
CA ARG A 96 23.86 -25.12 -26.98
C ARG A 96 24.12 -24.74 -25.52
N SER A 97 25.34 -24.98 -25.04
CA SER A 97 25.74 -24.61 -23.67
C SER A 97 25.65 -23.10 -23.45
N LEU A 98 26.11 -22.29 -24.41
CA LEU A 98 26.02 -20.83 -24.32
C LEU A 98 24.56 -20.36 -24.25
N VAL A 99 23.71 -20.88 -25.14
CA VAL A 99 22.26 -20.53 -25.16
C VAL A 99 21.58 -20.92 -23.84
N MET A 100 21.91 -22.08 -23.27
CA MET A 100 21.39 -22.48 -21.95
C MET A 100 21.81 -21.49 -20.86
N THR A 101 23.10 -21.17 -20.76
CA THR A 101 23.59 -20.19 -19.77
C THR A 101 22.96 -18.82 -19.94
N GLN A 102 22.83 -18.33 -21.18
CA GLN A 102 22.21 -17.04 -21.47
C GLN A 102 20.71 -17.02 -21.11
N THR A 103 20.00 -18.13 -21.34
CA THR A 103 18.60 -18.30 -20.94
C THR A 103 18.47 -18.28 -19.42
N ASP A 104 19.35 -18.98 -18.71
CA ASP A 104 19.35 -19.01 -17.24
C ASP A 104 19.65 -17.63 -16.62
N GLU A 105 20.66 -16.92 -17.15
CA GLU A 105 21.03 -15.56 -16.72
C GLU A 105 19.88 -14.58 -16.94
N TRP A 106 19.24 -14.62 -18.11
CA TRP A 106 18.10 -13.77 -18.43
C TRP A 106 16.90 -14.07 -17.52
N SER A 107 16.56 -15.35 -17.40
CA SER A 107 15.45 -15.81 -16.54
C SER A 107 15.67 -15.46 -15.07
N ALA A 108 16.90 -15.53 -14.57
CA ALA A 108 17.25 -15.13 -13.20
C ALA A 108 17.11 -13.60 -13.00
N MET A 109 17.49 -12.81 -13.99
CA MET A 109 17.31 -11.35 -13.97
C MET A 109 15.84 -10.95 -13.98
N VAL A 110 15.02 -11.56 -14.85
CA VAL A 110 13.57 -11.33 -14.91
C VAL A 110 12.91 -11.65 -13.57
N ARG A 111 13.18 -12.83 -13.00
CA ARG A 111 12.66 -13.20 -11.67
C ARG A 111 13.05 -12.21 -10.57
N ARG A 112 14.29 -11.72 -10.58
CA ARG A 112 14.72 -10.67 -9.63
C ARG A 112 13.95 -9.37 -9.84
N HIS A 113 13.74 -8.95 -11.09
CA HIS A 113 12.98 -7.73 -11.39
C HIS A 113 11.54 -7.84 -10.90
N GLU A 114 10.92 -9.01 -11.05
CA GLU A 114 9.59 -9.29 -10.52
C GLU A 114 9.55 -9.19 -8.99
N THR A 115 10.50 -9.81 -8.28
CA THR A 115 10.60 -9.69 -6.81
C THR A 115 10.77 -8.24 -6.38
N GLU A 116 11.66 -7.48 -7.03
CA GLU A 116 11.86 -6.06 -6.72
C GLU A 116 10.59 -5.23 -6.94
N CYS A 117 9.83 -5.49 -8.01
CA CYS A 117 8.56 -4.82 -8.28
C CYS A 117 7.52 -5.12 -7.20
N TYR A 118 7.40 -6.39 -6.82
CA TYR A 118 6.48 -6.84 -5.78
C TYR A 118 6.81 -6.21 -4.42
N GLU A 119 8.07 -6.26 -3.99
CA GLU A 119 8.49 -5.68 -2.71
C GLU A 119 8.27 -4.16 -2.67
N LEU A 120 8.55 -3.46 -3.78
CA LEU A 120 8.31 -2.02 -3.86
C LEU A 120 6.81 -1.69 -3.71
N LYS A 121 5.93 -2.41 -4.41
CA LYS A 121 4.48 -2.21 -4.27
C LYS A 121 4.00 -2.55 -2.86
N LYS A 122 4.52 -3.61 -2.26
CA LYS A 122 4.20 -3.97 -0.87
C LYS A 122 4.61 -2.88 0.11
N ALA A 123 5.77 -2.27 -0.09
CA ALA A 123 6.23 -1.11 0.67
C ALA A 123 5.30 0.10 0.46
N HIS A 124 4.91 0.39 -0.78
CA HIS A 124 3.97 1.48 -1.09
C HIS A 124 2.61 1.30 -0.39
N ILE A 125 2.04 0.10 -0.40
CA ILE A 125 0.75 -0.18 0.26
C ILE A 125 0.85 0.07 1.77
N ARG A 126 1.94 -0.35 2.41
CA ARG A 126 2.17 -0.09 3.85
C ARG A 126 2.35 1.40 4.14
N GLU A 127 3.19 2.10 3.38
CA GLU A 127 3.39 3.54 3.53
C GLU A 127 2.08 4.33 3.30
N GLU A 128 1.25 3.91 2.34
CA GLU A 128 -0.07 4.49 2.08
C GLU A 128 -1.00 4.32 3.29
N PHE A 129 -1.07 3.09 3.83
CA PHE A 129 -1.86 2.77 5.01
C PHE A 129 -1.42 3.57 6.23
N ASP A 130 -0.12 3.59 6.54
CA ASP A 130 0.42 4.28 7.72
C ASP A 130 0.08 5.77 7.70
N LEU A 131 0.22 6.41 6.53
CA LEU A 131 -0.13 7.82 6.38
C LEU A 131 -1.63 8.06 6.49
N LEU A 132 -2.46 7.24 5.84
CA LEU A 132 -3.93 7.37 5.93
C LEU A 132 -4.42 7.14 7.36
N ASN A 133 -3.86 6.17 8.07
CA ASN A 133 -4.21 5.87 9.44
C ASN A 133 -3.86 7.06 10.36
N LYS A 134 -2.68 7.65 10.17
CA LYS A 134 -2.29 8.86 10.90
C LYS A 134 -3.26 10.02 10.65
N LEU A 135 -3.56 10.31 9.38
CA LEU A 135 -4.51 11.37 9.00
C LEU A 135 -5.92 11.11 9.56
N LEU A 136 -6.36 9.86 9.56
CA LEU A 136 -7.64 9.45 10.13
C LEU A 136 -7.68 9.71 11.63
N VAL A 137 -6.68 9.24 12.38
CA VAL A 137 -6.59 9.43 13.85
C VAL A 137 -6.53 10.91 14.21
N ASP A 138 -5.78 11.72 13.45
CA ASP A 138 -5.72 13.17 13.67
C ASP A 138 -7.10 13.83 13.45
N ALA A 139 -7.83 13.45 12.41
CA ALA A 139 -9.19 13.92 12.16
C ALA A 139 -10.19 13.45 13.25
N GLN A 140 -10.07 12.20 13.70
CA GLN A 140 -10.88 11.64 14.79
C GLN A 140 -10.64 12.40 16.10
N LYS A 141 -9.39 12.74 16.41
CA LYS A 141 -9.03 13.54 17.58
C LYS A 141 -9.67 14.93 17.55
N GLN A 142 -9.65 15.60 16.39
CA GLN A 142 -10.33 16.90 16.20
C GLN A 142 -11.84 16.76 16.40
N GLN A 143 -12.46 15.73 15.84
CA GLN A 143 -13.89 15.47 15.99
C GLN A 143 -14.29 15.21 17.46
N MET A 144 -13.49 14.41 18.18
CA MET A 144 -13.70 14.13 19.61
C MET A 144 -13.55 15.39 20.46
N SER A 145 -12.54 16.21 20.17
CA SER A 145 -12.35 17.50 20.85
C SER A 145 -13.53 18.45 20.63
N ALA A 146 -14.02 18.56 19.39
CA ALA A 146 -15.18 19.38 19.07
C ALA A 146 -16.46 18.89 19.80
N LEU A 147 -16.65 17.56 19.90
CA LEU A 147 -17.77 16.99 20.64
C LEU A 147 -17.68 17.35 22.14
N LYS A 148 -16.50 17.21 22.76
CA LYS A 148 -16.30 17.54 24.18
C LYS A 148 -16.61 19.01 24.48
N LEU A 149 -16.12 19.93 23.63
CA LEU A 149 -16.43 21.36 23.76
C LEU A 149 -17.94 21.64 23.69
N ARG A 150 -18.66 20.96 22.80
CA ARG A 150 -20.12 21.09 22.69
C ARG A 150 -20.84 20.57 23.94
N LEU A 151 -20.40 19.43 24.49
CA LEU A 151 -20.98 18.83 25.69
C LEU A 151 -20.72 19.69 26.93
N GLU A 152 -19.54 20.30 27.03
CA GLU A 152 -19.22 21.29 28.06
C GLU A 152 -20.11 22.53 27.98
N ALA A 153 -20.40 23.02 26.77
CA ALA A 153 -21.31 24.14 26.56
C ALA A 153 -22.75 23.78 26.99
N GLU A 154 -23.27 22.61 26.60
CA GLU A 154 -24.60 22.10 27.02
C GLU A 154 -24.68 21.98 28.56
N ASN A 155 -23.58 21.57 29.22
CA ASN A 155 -23.52 21.49 30.68
C ASN A 155 -23.58 22.87 31.35
N LYS A 156 -22.87 23.86 30.79
CA LYS A 156 -22.93 25.26 31.26
C LYS A 156 -24.32 25.85 31.07
N GLU A 157 -24.95 25.61 29.93
CA GLU A 157 -26.30 26.06 29.62
C GLU A 157 -27.34 25.45 30.57
N LEU A 158 -27.23 24.14 30.88
CA LEU A 158 -28.10 23.50 31.86
C LEU A 158 -27.98 24.18 33.23
N LYS A 159 -26.76 24.43 33.70
CA LYS A 159 -26.54 25.12 34.99
C LYS A 159 -27.17 26.52 35.00
N GLN A 160 -27.00 27.29 33.93
CA GLN A 160 -27.62 28.62 33.79
C GLN A 160 -29.14 28.53 33.81
N THR A 161 -29.72 27.55 33.10
CA THR A 161 -31.16 27.30 33.07
C THR A 161 -31.70 26.93 34.44
N GLN A 162 -30.99 26.08 35.20
CA GLN A 162 -31.36 25.71 36.57
C GLN A 162 -31.32 26.92 37.52
N THR A 163 -30.27 27.75 37.43
CA THR A 163 -30.18 28.99 38.22
C THR A 163 -31.34 29.93 37.89
N LYS A 164 -31.63 30.16 36.61
CA LYS A 164 -32.75 31.02 36.17
C LYS A 164 -34.09 30.49 36.68
N LYS A 165 -34.36 29.20 36.53
CA LYS A 165 -35.58 28.56 37.04
C LYS A 165 -35.74 28.76 38.55
N SER A 166 -34.68 28.55 39.32
CA SER A 166 -34.70 28.74 40.78
C SER A 166 -35.05 30.20 41.16
N MET A 167 -34.48 31.17 40.45
CA MET A 167 -34.79 32.60 40.64
C MET A 167 -36.24 32.94 40.26
N ASP A 168 -36.74 32.39 39.16
CA ASP A 168 -38.11 32.63 38.68
C ASP A 168 -39.15 31.99 39.62
N ASP A 169 -38.92 30.78 40.10
CA ASP A 169 -39.80 30.12 41.07
C ASP A 169 -39.83 30.89 42.40
N ALA A 170 -38.68 31.36 42.89
CA ALA A 170 -38.60 32.17 44.11
C ALA A 170 -39.36 33.50 43.96
N ARG A 171 -39.26 34.15 42.80
CA ARG A 171 -40.04 35.36 42.48
C ARG A 171 -41.53 35.08 42.42
N ALA A 172 -41.95 33.95 41.84
CA ALA A 172 -43.36 33.55 41.77
C ALA A 172 -43.98 33.40 43.17
N ILE A 173 -43.28 32.73 44.11
CA ILE A 173 -43.75 32.63 45.51
C ILE A 173 -43.80 34.00 46.19
N GLN A 174 -42.87 34.91 45.87
CA GLN A 174 -42.87 36.24 46.45
C GLN A 174 -44.03 37.11 45.99
N GLN A 175 -44.44 36.98 44.73
CA GLN A 175 -45.52 37.75 44.11
C GLN A 175 -46.91 37.14 44.35
N ASP A 176 -46.99 35.92 44.87
CA ASP A 176 -48.24 35.24 45.19
C ASP A 176 -48.97 35.91 46.36
N LYS A 177 -50.03 36.65 46.03
CA LYS A 177 -50.87 37.37 46.99
C LYS A 177 -51.77 36.45 47.83
N SER A 178 -51.91 35.17 47.46
CA SER A 178 -52.71 34.21 48.22
C SER A 178 -52.01 33.75 49.52
N ILE A 179 -50.69 33.87 49.59
CA ILE A 179 -49.87 33.48 50.74
C ILE A 179 -49.70 34.68 51.68
N LYS A 180 -50.52 34.74 52.73
CA LYS A 180 -50.59 35.90 53.63
C LYS A 180 -49.64 35.84 54.83
N THR A 181 -49.20 34.65 55.24
CA THR A 181 -48.37 34.48 56.45
C THR A 181 -46.92 34.16 56.08
N LYS A 182 -45.99 34.69 56.87
CA LYS A 182 -44.55 34.41 56.72
C LYS A 182 -44.26 32.91 56.83
N ALA A 183 -44.87 32.23 57.80
CA ALA A 183 -44.70 30.80 58.02
C ALA A 183 -45.10 29.96 56.80
N GLU A 184 -46.23 30.28 56.14
CA GLU A 184 -46.65 29.57 54.94
C GLU A 184 -45.73 29.87 53.73
N LYS A 185 -45.24 31.11 53.63
CA LYS A 185 -44.27 31.50 52.60
C LYS A 185 -42.96 30.73 52.74
N ASP A 186 -42.43 30.64 53.96
CA ASP A 186 -41.21 29.89 54.27
C ASP A 186 -41.40 28.38 54.00
N ARG A 187 -42.58 27.84 54.33
CA ARG A 187 -42.96 26.46 54.02
C ARG A 187 -42.94 26.19 52.51
N ARG A 188 -43.59 27.05 51.72
CA ARG A 188 -43.63 26.95 50.24
C ARG A 188 -42.26 27.07 49.60
N VAL A 189 -41.40 27.97 50.09
CA VAL A 189 -40.02 28.09 49.62
C VAL A 189 -39.24 26.79 49.88
N LYS A 190 -39.40 26.18 51.06
CA LYS A 190 -38.75 24.91 51.41
C LYS A 190 -39.20 23.76 50.50
N GLU A 191 -40.51 23.59 50.32
CA GLU A 191 -41.09 22.57 49.42
C GLU A 191 -40.62 22.76 47.96
N MET A 192 -40.61 24.00 47.47
CA MET A 192 -40.12 24.35 46.14
C MET A 192 -38.63 24.04 45.98
N ASN A 193 -37.79 24.40 46.95
CA ASN A 193 -36.36 24.13 46.92
C ASN A 193 -36.05 22.63 46.89
N GLU A 194 -36.78 21.83 47.68
CA GLU A 194 -36.66 20.38 47.67
C GLU A 194 -37.04 19.77 46.32
N LYS A 195 -38.17 20.23 45.73
CA LYS A 195 -38.59 19.83 44.38
C LYS A 195 -37.53 20.21 43.32
N ASN A 196 -37.00 21.43 43.39
CA ASN A 196 -35.98 21.90 42.46
C ASN A 196 -34.68 21.09 42.57
N LEU A 197 -34.24 20.77 43.79
CA LEU A 197 -33.04 19.94 44.00
C LEU A 197 -33.18 18.56 43.34
N LYS A 198 -34.32 17.89 43.54
CA LYS A 198 -34.60 16.59 42.94
C LYS A 198 -34.63 16.65 41.41
N MET A 199 -35.34 17.64 40.85
CA MET A 199 -35.39 17.88 39.41
C MET A 199 -34.00 18.15 38.82
N PHE A 200 -33.23 19.04 39.43
CA PHE A 200 -31.91 19.42 38.93
C PHE A 200 -30.92 18.26 38.98
N PHE A 201 -31.01 17.42 40.00
CA PHE A 201 -30.20 16.22 40.11
C PHE A 201 -30.51 15.25 38.97
N GLU A 202 -31.79 14.94 38.72
CA GLU A 202 -32.20 14.04 37.63
C GLU A 202 -31.85 14.60 36.24
N GLU A 203 -32.01 15.91 36.02
CA GLU A 203 -31.58 16.56 34.77
C GLU A 203 -30.08 16.44 34.53
N ARG A 204 -29.26 16.69 35.56
CA ARG A 204 -27.80 16.56 35.48
C ARG A 204 -27.39 15.11 35.23
N LYS A 205 -28.03 14.16 35.92
CA LYS A 205 -27.80 12.72 35.72
C LYS A 205 -28.15 12.30 34.29
N ARG A 206 -29.30 12.74 33.78
CA ARG A 206 -29.73 12.48 32.40
C ARG A 206 -28.76 13.07 31.38
N LEU A 207 -28.31 14.30 31.59
CA LEU A 207 -27.33 14.95 30.71
C LEU A 207 -25.97 14.24 30.75
N ALA A 208 -25.49 13.83 31.93
CA ALA A 208 -24.24 13.08 32.07
C ALA A 208 -24.29 11.74 31.32
N ILE A 209 -25.37 10.97 31.49
CA ILE A 209 -25.57 9.69 30.77
C ILE A 209 -25.65 9.94 29.26
N LYS A 210 -26.35 10.99 28.82
CA LYS A 210 -26.44 11.36 27.40
C LYS A 210 -25.06 11.72 26.84
N SER A 211 -24.29 12.54 27.55
CA SER A 211 -22.92 12.93 27.20
C SER A 211 -22.02 11.71 27.02
N GLN A 212 -22.01 10.82 28.01
CA GLN A 212 -21.25 9.57 27.97
C GLN A 212 -21.62 8.71 26.76
N LYS A 213 -22.92 8.51 26.50
CA LYS A 213 -23.38 7.73 25.33
C LYS A 213 -22.94 8.35 24.00
N HIS A 214 -22.94 9.68 23.88
CA HIS A 214 -22.46 10.34 22.66
C HIS A 214 -20.96 10.12 22.44
N GLU A 215 -20.15 10.21 23.49
CA GLU A 215 -18.71 9.94 23.42
C GLU A 215 -18.43 8.47 23.06
N GLU A 216 -19.11 7.52 23.71
CA GLU A 216 -18.99 6.08 23.42
C GLU A 216 -19.39 5.75 21.97
N GLN A 217 -20.50 6.30 21.48
CA GLN A 217 -20.93 6.09 20.09
C GLN A 217 -19.94 6.66 19.08
N LEU A 218 -19.37 7.83 19.37
CA LEU A 218 -18.36 8.43 18.50
C LEU A 218 -17.08 7.60 18.50
N SER A 219 -16.61 7.17 19.68
CA SER A 219 -15.43 6.31 19.81
C SER A 219 -15.62 4.97 19.10
N LYS A 220 -16.80 4.36 19.19
CA LYS A 220 -17.11 3.12 18.47
C LYS A 220 -17.05 3.32 16.96
N ARG A 221 -17.62 4.41 16.43
CA ARG A 221 -17.53 4.73 15.01
C ARG A 221 -16.08 4.95 14.58
N HIS A 222 -15.27 5.64 15.39
CA HIS A 222 -13.85 5.85 15.11
C HIS A 222 -13.09 4.52 15.02
N GLN A 223 -13.36 3.60 15.94
CA GLN A 223 -12.79 2.25 15.91
C GLN A 223 -13.18 1.48 14.64
N GLU A 224 -14.48 1.48 14.28
CA GLU A 224 -14.97 0.82 13.06
C GLU A 224 -14.33 1.38 11.78
N GLN A 225 -14.03 2.68 11.74
CA GLN A 225 -13.33 3.32 10.61
C GLN A 225 -11.87 2.88 10.51
N CYS A 226 -11.16 2.76 11.64
CA CYS A 226 -9.79 2.27 11.66
C CYS A 226 -9.73 0.80 11.20
N GLU A 227 -10.62 -0.05 11.73
CA GLU A 227 -10.72 -1.45 11.32
C GLU A 227 -11.08 -1.61 9.84
N ALA A 228 -11.94 -0.73 9.30
CA ALA A 228 -12.24 -0.71 7.87
C ALA A 228 -10.99 -0.38 7.04
N LEU A 229 -10.23 0.66 7.42
CA LEU A 229 -9.00 1.04 6.74
C LEU A 229 -7.94 -0.07 6.79
N GLU A 230 -7.78 -0.73 7.94
CA GLU A 230 -6.89 -1.88 8.12
C GLU A 230 -7.30 -3.05 7.23
N ARG A 231 -8.60 -3.40 7.19
CA ARG A 231 -9.11 -4.45 6.31
C ARG A 231 -8.85 -4.15 4.83
N ASP A 232 -9.02 -2.90 4.40
CA ASP A 232 -8.78 -2.52 3.02
C ASP A 232 -7.29 -2.59 2.66
N ALA A 233 -6.40 -2.20 3.57
CA ALA A 233 -4.95 -2.35 3.40
C ALA A 233 -4.52 -3.82 3.35
N LEU A 234 -5.08 -4.67 4.21
CA LEU A 234 -4.83 -6.12 4.20
C LEU A 234 -5.28 -6.76 2.89
N LYS A 235 -6.48 -6.45 2.41
CA LYS A 235 -6.96 -6.94 1.10
C LYS A 235 -6.05 -6.51 -0.04
N ALA A 236 -5.56 -5.27 -0.03
CA ALA A 236 -4.62 -4.77 -1.04
C ALA A 236 -3.29 -5.55 -1.01
N LEU A 237 -2.77 -5.86 0.19
CA LEU A 237 -1.59 -6.69 0.35
C LEU A 237 -1.83 -8.11 -0.15
N GLU A 238 -2.92 -8.76 0.27
CA GLU A 238 -3.27 -10.13 -0.14
C GLU A 238 -3.42 -10.25 -1.67
N GLN A 239 -4.08 -9.26 -2.28
CA GLN A 239 -4.22 -9.21 -3.74
C GLN A 239 -2.87 -9.10 -4.43
N GLU A 240 -1.95 -8.26 -3.94
CA GLU A 240 -0.62 -8.13 -4.55
C GLU A 240 0.24 -9.39 -4.32
N GLU A 241 0.10 -10.06 -3.17
CA GLU A 241 0.73 -11.35 -2.95
C GLU A 241 0.20 -12.44 -3.89
N MET A 242 -1.12 -12.46 -4.14
CA MET A 242 -1.72 -13.37 -5.11
C MET A 242 -1.21 -13.09 -6.52
N ASN A 243 -1.21 -11.83 -6.95
CA ASN A 243 -0.68 -11.41 -8.25
C ASN A 243 0.79 -11.84 -8.43
N TYR A 244 1.61 -11.69 -7.38
CA TYR A 244 3.01 -12.12 -7.41
C TYR A 244 3.14 -13.64 -7.51
N ARG A 245 2.34 -14.40 -6.75
CA ARG A 245 2.32 -15.87 -6.86
C ARG A 245 1.90 -16.32 -8.26
N GLU A 246 0.90 -15.69 -8.85
CA GLU A 246 0.47 -15.97 -10.23
C GLU A 246 1.59 -15.68 -11.24
N ALA A 247 2.30 -14.55 -11.11
CA ALA A 247 3.45 -14.23 -11.95
C ALA A 247 4.56 -15.30 -11.84
N GLN A 248 4.85 -15.77 -10.62
CA GLN A 248 5.84 -16.84 -10.40
C GLN A 248 5.42 -18.18 -11.03
N LEU A 249 4.13 -18.51 -11.02
CA LEU A 249 3.61 -19.73 -11.67
C LEU A 249 3.60 -19.62 -13.20
N ALA A 250 3.39 -18.41 -13.73
CA ALA A 250 3.43 -18.12 -15.16
C ALA A 250 4.87 -18.01 -15.70
N SER A 251 5.85 -17.73 -14.84
CA SER A 251 7.27 -17.60 -15.20
C SER A 251 7.78 -18.88 -15.86
N ARG A 252 8.36 -18.74 -17.05
CA ARG A 252 9.03 -19.80 -17.80
C ARG A 252 10.46 -19.38 -18.11
N PRO A 253 11.37 -20.31 -18.45
CA PRO A 253 12.66 -19.94 -18.98
C PRO A 253 12.48 -19.03 -20.20
N GLU A 254 13.03 -17.83 -20.12
CA GLU A 254 12.96 -16.81 -21.15
C GLU A 254 14.37 -16.54 -21.67
N SER A 255 14.50 -16.44 -22.99
CA SER A 255 15.70 -15.96 -23.66
C SER A 255 15.43 -14.60 -24.28
N VAL A 256 16.47 -13.77 -24.39
CA VAL A 256 16.37 -12.53 -25.15
C VAL A 256 16.33 -12.89 -26.64
N CYS A 257 15.33 -12.39 -27.38
CA CYS A 257 15.29 -12.47 -28.84
C CYS A 257 16.02 -11.27 -29.47
#